data_AF-R9K7U0-F1
#
_entry.id   AF-R9K7U0-F1
#
_cell.length_a   1.000
_cell.length_b   1.000
_cell.length_c   1.000
_cell.angle_alpha   90.00
_cell.angle_beta   90.00
_cell.angle_gamma   90.00
#
_symmetry.space_group_name_H-M   'P 1'
#
loop_
_entity.id
_entity.type
_entity.pdbx_description
1 polymer ?
#
loop_
_entity_poly.entity_id
_entity_poly.type
_entity_poly.pdbx_seq_one_letter_code
_entity_poly.pdbx_strand_id
1 'polypeptide(L)'
;MNINHIKIAFAALLGFLSSLLGVLALPVFLVVSCNIIDYITGLMASPYRSQDINSYTSIRGIWKKVGMWLLIVVGAIIDQTLLYTSDMVGIRMPFTFLVACIVALWIICNEVISILENVKDMGVNIPGFLEPLVRHIKSQVEEMGEQQERNVKKKHREGE
;
A
#
# COMPACT_ATOMS: atom_id res chain seq x y z
N MET A 1 -15.21 -28.72 7.71
CA MET A 1 -15.11 -27.55 8.62
C MET A 1 -16.36 -26.71 8.44
N ASN A 2 -17.21 -26.54 9.46
CA ASN A 2 -18.43 -25.74 9.32
C ASN A 2 -18.08 -24.28 9.02
N ILE A 3 -18.84 -23.66 8.11
CA ILE A 3 -18.71 -22.24 7.73
C ILE A 3 -18.72 -21.32 8.98
N ASN A 4 -19.47 -21.70 10.01
CA ASN A 4 -19.51 -20.95 11.28
C ASN A 4 -18.18 -20.96 12.02
N HIS A 5 -17.42 -22.05 12.03
CA HIS A 5 -16.10 -22.08 12.66
C HIS A 5 -15.09 -21.20 11.90
N ILE A 6 -15.17 -21.17 10.56
CA ILE A 6 -14.35 -20.27 9.74
C ILE A 6 -14.68 -18.81 10.06
N LYS A 7 -15.96 -18.45 10.11
CA LYS A 7 -16.41 -17.08 10.43
C LYS A 7 -15.98 -16.65 11.82
N ILE A 8 -16.12 -17.54 12.82
CA ILE A 8 -15.71 -17.26 14.20
C ILE A 8 -14.19 -17.09 14.29
N ALA A 9 -13.41 -17.97 13.66
CA ALA A 9 -11.95 -17.87 13.65
C ALA A 9 -11.49 -16.57 12.97
N PHE A 10 -12.13 -16.19 11.86
CA PHE A 10 -11.82 -14.96 11.14
C PHE A 10 -12.20 -13.71 11.95
N ALA A 11 -13.37 -13.69 12.57
CA ALA A 11 -13.80 -12.59 13.44
C ALA A 11 -12.91 -12.45 14.68
N ALA A 12 -12.50 -13.57 15.29
CA ALA A 12 -11.58 -13.57 16.42
C ALA A 12 -10.19 -13.05 16.01
N LEU A 13 -9.69 -13.46 14.84
CA LEU A 13 -8.41 -12.97 14.31
C LEU A 13 -8.48 -11.47 14.01
N LEU A 14 -9.54 -10.99 13.35
CA LEU A 14 -9.72 -9.57 13.06
C LEU A 14 -9.90 -8.73 14.32
N GLY A 15 -10.64 -9.24 15.31
CA GLY A 15 -10.81 -8.58 16.61
C GLY A 15 -9.49 -8.50 17.38
N PHE A 16 -8.72 -9.58 17.38
CA PHE A 16 -7.39 -9.62 17.99
C PHE A 16 -6.42 -8.66 17.30
N LEU A 17 -6.35 -8.67 15.96
CA LEU A 17 -5.52 -7.74 15.19
C LEU A 17 -5.95 -6.28 15.39
N SER A 18 -7.25 -6.00 15.43
CA SER A 18 -7.76 -4.65 15.71
C SER A 18 -7.38 -4.18 17.12
N SER A 19 -7.44 -5.07 18.11
CA SER A 19 -7.01 -4.77 19.46
C SER A 19 -5.51 -4.50 19.56
N LEU A 20 -4.69 -5.17 18.73
CA LEU A 20 -3.23 -5.03 18.74
C LEU A 20 -2.77 -3.79 17.96
N LEU A 21 -3.44 -3.46 16.86
CA LEU A 21 -3.11 -2.34 15.97
C LEU A 21 -3.74 -1.02 16.44
N GLY A 22 -4.83 -1.04 17.20
CA GLY A 22 -5.52 0.17 17.67
C GLY A 22 -5.96 1.06 16.51
N VAL A 23 -5.53 2.34 16.51
CA VAL A 23 -5.83 3.31 15.44
C VAL A 23 -5.28 2.87 14.08
N LEU A 24 -4.18 2.09 14.06
CA LEU A 24 -3.57 1.57 12.84
C LEU A 24 -4.42 0.48 12.16
N ALA A 25 -5.41 -0.09 12.86
CA ALA A 25 -6.29 -1.13 12.31
C ALA A 25 -7.04 -0.64 11.06
N LEU A 26 -7.50 0.60 11.04
CA LEU A 26 -8.25 1.16 9.92
C LEU A 26 -7.37 1.33 8.65
N PRO A 27 -6.20 2.00 8.70
CA PRO A 27 -5.28 2.06 7.56
C PRO A 27 -4.87 0.68 7.05
N VAL A 28 -4.54 -0.27 7.94
CA VAL A 28 -4.16 -1.63 7.55
C VAL A 28 -5.30 -2.35 6.84
N PHE A 29 -6.53 -2.25 7.36
CA PHE A 29 -7.70 -2.85 6.73
C PHE A 29 -7.97 -2.29 5.32
N LEU A 30 -7.78 -0.98 5.12
CA LEU A 30 -7.89 -0.35 3.80
C LEU A 30 -6.81 -0.86 2.83
N VAL A 31 -5.55 -0.95 3.26
CA VAL A 31 -4.45 -1.51 2.44
C VAL A 31 -4.76 -2.94 2.02
N VAL A 32 -5.27 -3.78 2.92
CA VAL A 32 -5.69 -5.17 2.62
C VAL A 32 -6.80 -5.17 1.57
N SER A 33 -7.82 -4.34 1.78
CA SER A 33 -8.99 -4.26 0.90
C SER A 33 -8.61 -3.82 -0.51
N CYS A 34 -7.77 -2.78 -0.64
CA CYS A 34 -7.23 -2.33 -1.92
C CYS A 34 -6.41 -3.43 -2.60
N ASN A 35 -5.59 -4.19 -1.86
CA ASN A 35 -4.83 -5.30 -2.43
C ASN A 35 -5.72 -6.43 -2.98
N ILE A 36 -6.81 -6.76 -2.30
CA ILE A 36 -7.78 -7.75 -2.78
C ILE A 36 -8.44 -7.26 -4.07
N ILE A 37 -8.89 -6.01 -4.10
CA ILE A 37 -9.53 -5.42 -5.28
C ILE A 37 -8.53 -5.37 -6.45
N ASP A 38 -7.31 -4.91 -6.20
CA ASP A 38 -6.26 -4.85 -7.21
C ASP A 38 -5.98 -6.24 -7.81
N TYR A 39 -5.84 -7.27 -6.98
CA TYR A 39 -5.64 -8.63 -7.46
C TYR A 39 -6.80 -9.13 -8.33
N ILE A 40 -8.04 -8.89 -7.92
CA ILE A 40 -9.23 -9.27 -8.71
C ILE A 40 -9.24 -8.52 -10.04
N THR A 41 -9.01 -7.19 -10.03
CA THR A 41 -9.00 -6.39 -11.26
C THR A 41 -7.85 -6.77 -12.20
N GLY A 42 -6.68 -7.10 -11.67
CA GLY A 42 -5.53 -7.57 -12.46
C GLY A 42 -5.80 -8.93 -13.10
N LEU A 43 -6.45 -9.85 -12.38
CA LEU A 43 -6.92 -11.11 -12.96
C LEU A 43 -7.96 -10.90 -14.07
N MET A 44 -8.87 -9.95 -13.90
CA MET A 44 -9.89 -9.62 -14.92
C MET A 44 -9.31 -8.88 -16.13
N ALA A 45 -8.24 -8.11 -15.97
CA ALA A 45 -7.54 -7.43 -17.06
C ALA A 45 -6.60 -8.36 -17.85
N SER A 46 -6.12 -9.44 -17.23
CA SER A 46 -5.17 -10.39 -17.84
C SER A 46 -5.61 -10.98 -19.20
N PRO A 47 -6.89 -11.38 -19.42
CA PRO A 47 -7.36 -11.89 -20.70
C PRO A 47 -7.36 -10.83 -21.81
N TYR A 48 -7.57 -9.56 -21.45
CA TYR A 48 -7.60 -8.43 -22.40
C TYR A 48 -6.20 -8.04 -22.86
N ARG A 49 -5.14 -8.41 -22.12
CA ARG A 49 -3.75 -8.07 -22.44
C ARG A 49 -3.06 -9.04 -23.39
N SER A 50 -3.68 -10.17 -23.75
CA SER A 50 -3.09 -11.21 -24.62
C SER A 50 -1.64 -11.59 -24.27
N GLN A 51 -1.29 -11.51 -22.97
CA GLN A 51 0.00 -11.96 -22.46
C GLN A 51 -0.23 -13.30 -21.78
N ASP A 52 0.58 -14.31 -22.16
CA ASP A 52 0.64 -15.56 -21.43
C ASP A 52 0.82 -15.25 -19.94
N ILE A 53 -0.10 -15.74 -19.12
CA ILE A 53 -0.08 -15.54 -17.67
C ILE A 53 1.11 -16.30 -17.11
N ASN A 54 2.30 -15.73 -17.25
CA ASN A 54 3.48 -16.27 -16.66
C ASN A 54 3.36 -16.03 -15.15
N SER A 55 3.15 -17.12 -14.41
CA SER A 55 3.09 -17.13 -12.95
C SER A 55 4.24 -16.35 -12.31
N TYR A 56 5.42 -16.34 -12.96
CA TYR A 56 6.58 -15.55 -12.54
C TYR A 56 6.33 -14.03 -12.48
N THR A 57 5.59 -13.46 -13.44
CA THR A 57 5.28 -12.03 -13.46
C THR A 57 4.30 -11.66 -12.34
N SER A 58 3.28 -12.51 -12.14
CA SER A 58 2.27 -12.34 -11.08
C SER A 58 2.88 -12.47 -9.68
N ILE A 59 3.74 -13.47 -9.46
CA ILE A 59 4.46 -13.67 -8.19
C ILE A 59 5.39 -12.50 -7.87
N ARG A 60 6.07 -11.93 -8.89
CA ARG A 60 6.96 -10.78 -8.68
C ARG A 60 6.21 -9.52 -8.25
N GLY A 61 4.97 -9.34 -8.70
CA GLY A 61 4.08 -8.29 -8.21
C GLY A 61 3.69 -8.48 -6.74
N ILE A 62 3.34 -9.70 -6.35
CA ILE A 62 2.99 -10.04 -4.96
C ILE A 62 4.18 -9.79 -4.02
N TRP A 63 5.40 -10.20 -4.39
CA TRP A 63 6.59 -9.95 -3.58
C TRP A 63 6.87 -8.45 -3.37
N LYS A 64 6.66 -7.61 -4.40
CA LYS A 64 6.76 -6.15 -4.25
C LYS A 64 5.74 -5.61 -3.25
N LYS A 65 4.49 -6.07 -3.31
CA LYS A 65 3.41 -5.67 -2.38
C LYS A 65 3.73 -6.08 -0.95
N VAL A 66 4.21 -7.31 -0.72
CA VAL A 66 4.67 -7.76 0.61
C VAL A 66 5.81 -6.88 1.13
N GLY A 67 6.75 -6.49 0.26
CA GLY A 67 7.81 -5.53 0.60
C GLY A 67 7.26 -4.15 1.02
N MET A 68 6.20 -3.67 0.37
CA MET A 68 5.57 -2.39 0.76
C MET A 68 4.94 -2.44 2.15
N TRP A 69 4.38 -3.59 2.56
CA TRP A 69 3.79 -3.73 3.90
C TRP A 69 4.81 -3.59 5.02
N LEU A 70 6.08 -3.97 4.77
CA LEU A 70 7.15 -3.75 5.74
C LEU A 70 7.36 -2.27 6.05
N LEU A 71 7.05 -1.36 5.12
CA LEU A 71 7.16 0.08 5.37
C LEU A 71 6.14 0.58 6.40
N ILE A 72 4.96 -0.04 6.48
CA ILE A 72 3.97 0.27 7.53
C ILE A 72 4.54 -0.13 8.90
N VAL A 73 5.21 -1.29 8.98
CA VAL A 73 5.89 -1.74 10.20
C VAL A 73 7.03 -0.78 10.57
N VAL A 74 7.83 -0.35 9.61
CA VAL A 74 8.88 0.66 9.84
C VAL A 74 8.29 1.98 10.34
N GLY A 75 7.20 2.44 9.73
CA GLY A 75 6.48 3.63 10.20
C GLY A 75 5.99 3.48 11.64
N ALA A 76 5.46 2.30 12.00
CA ALA A 76 5.01 2.02 13.36
C ALA A 76 6.18 2.03 14.37
N ILE A 77 7.37 1.52 13.98
CA ILE A 77 8.57 1.57 14.83
C ILE A 77 9.00 3.03 15.06
N ILE A 78 8.96 3.87 14.03
CA ILE A 78 9.26 5.30 14.14
C ILE A 78 8.26 5.97 15.09
N ASP A 79 6.96 5.71 14.93
CA ASP A 79 5.92 6.26 15.78
C ASP A 79 6.11 5.87 17.26
N GLN A 80 6.46 4.61 17.55
CA GLN A 80 6.75 4.18 18.92
C GLN A 80 7.97 4.88 19.51
N THR A 81 9.02 5.09 18.71
CA THR A 81 10.21 5.83 19.14
C THR A 81 9.86 7.29 19.44
N LEU A 82 9.05 7.91 18.59
CA LEU A 82 8.61 9.30 18.75
C LEU A 82 7.71 9.47 19.98
N LEU A 83 6.82 8.52 20.23
CA LEU A 83 5.95 8.50 21.41
C LEU A 83 6.79 8.38 22.70
N TYR A 84 7.73 7.44 22.73
CA TYR A 84 8.66 7.27 23.85
C TYR A 84 9.48 8.54 24.13
N THR A 85 10.03 9.17 23.09
CA THR A 85 10.77 10.43 23.25
C THR A 85 9.86 11.56 23.75
N SER A 86 8.64 11.66 23.24
CA SER A 86 7.71 12.74 23.63
C SER A 86 7.23 12.59 25.07
N ASP A 87 6.99 11.36 25.53
CA ASP A 87 6.68 11.07 26.94
C ASP A 87 7.83 11.48 27.86
N MET A 88 9.08 11.23 27.46
CA MET A 88 10.27 11.66 28.22
C MET A 88 10.44 13.19 28.26
N VAL A 89 10.00 13.89 27.22
CA VAL A 89 10.05 15.37 27.12
C VAL A 89 8.80 16.02 27.76
N GLY A 90 7.80 15.23 28.16
CA GLY A 90 6.56 15.72 28.77
C GLY A 90 5.54 16.28 27.76
N ILE A 91 5.72 16.00 26.48
CA ILE A 91 4.80 16.40 25.42
C ILE A 91 3.86 15.23 25.12
N ARG A 92 2.57 15.38 25.43
CA ARG A 92 1.57 14.36 25.03
C ARG A 92 1.13 14.58 23.60
N MET A 93 1.48 13.64 22.73
CA MET A 93 0.94 13.61 21.37
C MET A 93 -0.44 12.95 21.37
N PRO A 94 -1.45 13.54 20.70
CA PRO A 94 -2.79 12.96 20.60
C PRO A 94 -2.89 11.78 19.60
N PHE A 95 -1.80 11.46 18.89
CA PHE A 95 -1.74 10.41 17.87
C PHE A 95 -0.61 9.43 18.20
N THR A 96 -0.89 8.13 18.07
CA THR A 96 0.05 7.05 18.41
C THR A 96 0.75 6.42 17.20
N PHE A 97 0.24 6.64 15.99
CA PHE A 97 0.71 5.99 14.75
C PHE A 97 0.64 6.92 13.52
N LEU A 98 1.18 8.14 13.63
CA LEU A 98 1.03 9.15 12.58
C LEU A 98 1.81 8.78 11.33
N VAL A 99 3.08 8.39 11.48
CA VAL A 99 3.97 8.03 10.37
C VAL A 99 3.47 6.77 9.66
N ALA A 100 3.09 5.75 10.42
CA ALA A 100 2.50 4.52 9.87
C ALA A 100 1.21 4.79 9.09
N CYS A 101 0.36 5.72 9.55
CA CYS A 101 -0.84 6.14 8.82
C CYS A 101 -0.49 6.79 7.48
N ILE A 102 0.50 7.69 7.45
CA ILE A 102 0.93 8.35 6.20
C ILE A 102 1.49 7.33 5.20
N VAL A 103 2.32 6.40 5.68
CA VAL A 103 2.87 5.33 4.82
C VAL A 103 1.75 4.44 4.28
N ALA A 104 0.77 4.08 5.11
CA ALA A 104 -0.39 3.31 4.68
C ALA A 104 -1.23 4.05 3.61
N LEU A 105 -1.46 5.36 3.79
CA LEU A 105 -2.14 6.19 2.79
C LEU A 105 -1.36 6.23 1.46
N TRP A 106 -0.05 6.37 1.51
CA TRP A 106 0.80 6.33 0.32
C TRP A 106 0.68 4.97 -0.41
N ILE A 107 0.69 3.85 0.33
CA ILE A 107 0.50 2.52 -0.26
C ILE A 107 -0.90 2.39 -0.90
N ILE A 108 -1.95 2.87 -0.23
CA ILE A 108 -3.32 2.86 -0.78
C ILE A 108 -3.36 3.62 -2.10
N CYS A 109 -2.73 4.80 -2.18
CA CYS A 109 -2.63 5.56 -3.43
C CYS A 109 -1.96 4.74 -4.55
N ASN A 110 -0.88 4.03 -4.25
CA ASN A 110 -0.20 3.16 -5.23
C ASN A 110 -1.11 2.02 -5.72
N GLU A 111 -1.87 1.39 -4.81
CA GLU A 111 -2.83 0.33 -5.17
C GLU A 111 -3.98 0.88 -6.03
N VAL A 112 -4.48 2.08 -5.72
CA VAL A 112 -5.52 2.75 -6.51
C VAL A 112 -5.05 3.03 -7.93
N ILE A 113 -3.79 3.46 -8.13
CA ILE A 113 -3.23 3.64 -9.49
C ILE A 113 -3.21 2.31 -10.23
N SER A 114 -2.75 1.23 -9.59
CA SER A 114 -2.71 -0.12 -10.17
C SER A 114 -4.11 -0.61 -10.60
N ILE A 115 -5.11 -0.41 -9.75
CA ILE A 115 -6.52 -0.72 -10.07
C ILE A 115 -6.98 0.09 -11.29
N LEU A 116 -6.67 1.39 -11.33
CA LEU A 116 -7.09 2.27 -12.42
C LEU A 116 -6.43 1.89 -13.75
N GLU A 117 -5.19 1.41 -13.73
CA GLU A 117 -4.53 0.83 -14.90
C GLU A 117 -5.25 -0.46 -15.36
N ASN A 118 -5.56 -1.37 -14.44
CA ASN A 118 -6.29 -2.62 -14.77
C ASN A 118 -7.69 -2.33 -15.35
N VAL A 119 -8.41 -1.36 -14.79
CA VAL A 119 -9.74 -0.94 -15.28
C VAL A 119 -9.66 -0.34 -16.67
N LYS A 120 -8.65 0.49 -16.94
CA LYS A 120 -8.40 1.05 -18.27
C LYS A 120 -8.11 -0.04 -19.29
N ASP A 121 -7.30 -1.04 -18.92
CA ASP A 121 -6.93 -2.15 -19.80
C ASP A 121 -8.12 -3.05 -20.15
N MET A 122 -9.13 -3.15 -19.29
CA MET A 122 -10.40 -3.84 -19.58
C MET A 122 -11.33 -3.06 -20.54
N GLY A 123 -10.96 -1.85 -20.97
CA GLY A 123 -11.78 -1.04 -21.87
C GLY A 123 -13.01 -0.41 -21.20
N VAL A 124 -13.05 -0.36 -19.87
CA VAL A 124 -14.10 0.33 -19.13
C VAL A 124 -13.89 1.84 -19.30
N ASN A 125 -14.93 2.56 -19.75
CA ASN A 125 -14.89 4.02 -19.85
C ASN A 125 -14.78 4.62 -18.43
N ILE A 126 -13.55 4.96 -18.04
CA ILE A 126 -13.26 5.71 -16.83
C ILE A 126 -13.89 7.10 -16.98
N PRO A 127 -14.64 7.62 -15.99
CA PRO A 127 -15.20 8.95 -16.06
C PRO A 127 -14.07 9.99 -16.20
N GLY A 128 -14.23 10.93 -17.13
CA GLY A 128 -13.16 11.83 -17.57
C GLY A 128 -12.54 12.75 -16.50
N PHE A 129 -13.05 12.75 -15.27
CA PHE A 129 -12.40 13.43 -14.13
C PHE A 129 -11.30 12.58 -13.47
N LEU A 130 -11.36 11.25 -13.57
CA LEU A 130 -10.36 10.35 -13.01
C LEU A 130 -9.15 10.22 -13.93
N GLU A 131 -9.32 10.32 -15.25
CA GLU A 131 -8.21 10.16 -16.20
C GLU A 131 -7.11 11.22 -16.03
N PRO A 132 -7.41 12.53 -15.90
CA PRO A 132 -6.42 13.55 -15.58
C PRO A 132 -5.85 13.35 -14.18
N LEU A 133 -6.66 12.96 -13.20
CA LEU A 133 -6.21 12.77 -11.82
C LEU A 133 -5.18 11.64 -11.72
N VAL A 134 -5.45 10.50 -12.37
CA VAL A 134 -4.52 9.37 -12.47
C VAL A 134 -3.25 9.75 -13.19
N ARG A 135 -3.35 10.49 -14.31
CA ARG A 135 -2.17 10.95 -15.06
C ARG A 135 -1.29 11.88 -14.23
N HIS A 136 -1.88 12.85 -13.53
CA HIS A 136 -1.12 13.78 -12.68
C HIS A 136 -0.49 13.06 -11.48
N ILE A 137 -1.22 12.18 -10.79
CA ILE A 137 -0.66 11.41 -9.66
C ILE A 137 0.47 10.52 -10.15
N LYS A 138 0.30 9.82 -11.27
CA LYS A 138 1.33 8.96 -11.86
C LYS A 138 2.59 9.75 -12.22
N SER A 139 2.44 10.87 -12.93
CA SER A 139 3.57 11.75 -13.29
C SER A 139 4.31 12.25 -12.06
N GLN A 140 3.59 12.69 -11.01
CA GLN A 140 4.21 13.17 -9.77
C GLN A 140 4.99 12.05 -9.06
N VAL A 141 4.43 10.84 -8.98
CA VAL A 141 5.07 9.70 -8.32
C VAL A 141 6.29 9.21 -9.11
N GLU A 142 6.19 9.15 -10.45
CA GLU A 142 7.30 8.77 -11.33
C GLU A 142 8.43 9.82 -11.29
N GLU A 143 8.11 11.12 -11.36
CA GLU A 143 9.10 12.20 -11.26
C GLU A 143 9.84 12.19 -9.91
N MET A 144 9.13 11.98 -8.80
CA MET A 144 9.72 11.84 -7.47
C MET A 144 10.63 10.59 -7.39
N GLY A 145 10.19 9.47 -7.97
CA GLY A 145 10.99 8.24 -8.06
C GLY A 145 12.27 8.42 -8.89
N GLU A 146 12.18 9.04 -10.06
CA GLU A 146 13.32 9.33 -10.94
C GLU A 146 14.27 10.37 -10.33
N GLN A 147 13.76 11.38 -9.62
CA GLN A 147 14.59 12.31 -8.86
C GLN A 147 15.37 11.59 -7.76
N GLN A 148 14.73 10.65 -7.06
CA GLN A 148 15.40 9.85 -6.03
C GLN A 148 16.48 8.93 -6.62
N GLU A 149 16.22 8.24 -7.73
CA GLU A 149 17.24 7.44 -8.43
C GLU A 149 18.41 8.28 -8.93
N ARG A 150 18.15 9.48 -9.47
CA ARG A 150 19.19 10.43 -9.89
C ARG A 150 20.02 10.92 -8.70
N ASN A 151 19.39 11.20 -7.57
CA ASN A 151 20.07 11.65 -6.35
C ASN A 151 20.92 10.56 -5.70
N VAL A 152 20.46 9.31 -5.70
CA VAL A 152 21.23 8.15 -5.24
C VAL A 152 22.43 7.89 -6.15
N LYS A 153 22.24 7.93 -7.49
CA LYS A 153 23.36 7.79 -8.45
C LYS A 153 24.38 8.92 -8.35
N LYS A 154 23.96 10.15 -8.02
CA LYS A 154 24.88 11.26 -7.74
C LYS A 154 25.70 11.03 -6.47
N LYS A 155 25.05 10.68 -5.35
CA LYS A 155 25.76 10.36 -4.09
C LYS A 155 26.76 9.21 -4.25
N HIS A 156 26.46 8.22 -5.08
CA HIS A 156 27.35 7.10 -5.35
C HIS A 156 28.57 7.47 -6.23
N ARG A 157 28.49 8.53 -7.03
CA ARG A 157 29.61 9.06 -7.84
C ARG A 157 30.46 10.10 -7.12
N GLU A 158 29.92 10.72 -6.06
CA GLU A 158 30.61 11.73 -5.25
C GLU A 158 31.28 11.12 -4.01
N GLY A 159 31.00 9.85 -3.70
CA GLY A 159 31.57 9.10 -2.58
C GLY A 159 32.60 8.03 -2.98
N GLU A 160 32.98 7.95 -4.26
CA GLU A 160 34.14 7.22 -4.80
C GLU A 160 35.22 8.22 -5.23
#